data_AF-A0A067LV76-F1
#
_entry.id   AF-A0A067LV76-F1
#
_cell.length_a   1.000
_cell.length_b   1.000
_cell.length_c   1.000
_cell.angle_alpha   90.00
_cell.angle_beta   90.00
_cell.angle_gamma   90.00
#
_symmetry.space_group_name_H-M   'P 1'
#
loop_
_entity.id
_entity.type
_entity.pdbx_description
1 polymer ?
#
loop_
_entity_poly.entity_id
_entity_poly.type
_entity_poly.pdbx_seq_one_letter_code
_entity_poly.pdbx_strand_id
1 'polypeptide(L)'
;RDVDKVDRQDDRAAARLFSAATLGFVLEKHGSRLILASCLFVMGDMVDGWQNRCIPHITRIRMALRARFFLMAWRAHVLAHPQYSLEVQFISRESFDIFTFVCDALVLLIVTYCNYFPRYPLLPWLHSTEPCEHVFGCMRQLKRDFDIADFLYFIPKLIIHLSGKFGVLSPEEKENATAAGYHHTYFDTSDIDLPVLATWPTDSDIESVSLAAAQEAEQLLSVVGIA
;
A
#
# COMPACT_ATOMS: atom_id res chain seq x y z
N ARG A 1 11.17 -0.20 -20.27
CA ARG A 1 11.97 0.70 -19.38
C ARG A 1 12.12 0.06 -18.01
N ASP A 2 11.02 -0.29 -17.35
CA ASP A 2 11.00 -0.93 -16.02
C ASP A 2 11.63 -2.33 -15.98
N VAL A 3 11.76 -3.00 -17.13
CA VAL A 3 12.34 -4.36 -17.25
C VAL A 3 13.81 -4.34 -17.71
N ASP A 4 14.19 -3.43 -18.61
CA ASP A 4 15.54 -3.40 -19.22
C ASP A 4 16.56 -2.56 -18.43
N LYS A 5 16.08 -1.57 -17.66
CA LYS A 5 16.86 -0.76 -16.71
C LYS A 5 16.08 -0.65 -15.42
N VAL A 6 15.96 -1.79 -14.73
CA VAL A 6 15.17 -1.92 -13.50
C VAL A 6 15.68 -0.93 -12.45
N ASP A 7 14.94 0.14 -12.25
CA ASP A 7 15.08 0.97 -11.07
C ASP A 7 14.33 0.26 -9.94
N ARG A 8 15.08 -0.40 -9.06
CA ARG A 8 14.51 -1.13 -7.91
C ARG A 8 13.93 -0.20 -6.85
N GLN A 9 14.09 1.12 -7.00
CA GLN A 9 13.54 2.14 -6.13
C GLN A 9 12.32 2.84 -6.74
N ASP A 10 11.92 2.52 -7.98
CA ASP A 10 10.69 3.07 -8.60
C ASP A 10 9.44 2.37 -8.02
N ASP A 11 8.95 2.93 -6.91
CA ASP A 11 7.71 2.53 -6.25
C ASP A 11 6.48 2.61 -7.19
N ARG A 12 6.50 3.47 -8.20
CA ARG A 12 5.40 3.58 -9.16
C ARG A 12 5.34 2.42 -10.13
N ALA A 13 6.48 1.80 -10.45
CA ALA A 13 6.47 0.56 -11.21
C ALA A 13 5.76 -0.55 -10.41
N ALA A 14 6.02 -0.62 -9.10
CA ALA A 14 5.31 -1.54 -8.21
C ALA A 14 3.81 -1.18 -8.10
N ALA A 15 3.46 0.09 -7.97
CA ALA A 15 2.05 0.53 -7.93
C ALA A 15 1.30 0.17 -9.23
N ARG A 16 1.94 0.33 -10.40
CA ARG A 16 1.36 -0.11 -11.68
C ARG A 16 1.15 -1.62 -11.73
N LEU A 17 2.10 -2.41 -11.22
CA LEU A 17 2.00 -3.87 -11.18
C LEU A 17 0.77 -4.33 -10.39
N PHE A 18 0.50 -3.72 -9.24
CA PHE A 18 -0.63 -4.05 -8.38
C PHE A 18 -1.94 -3.34 -8.72
N SER A 19 -1.98 -2.57 -9.82
CA SER A 19 -3.19 -1.87 -10.24
C SER A 19 -4.25 -2.81 -10.81
N ALA A 20 -5.52 -2.39 -10.70
CA ALA A 20 -6.66 -3.07 -11.31
C ALA A 20 -6.50 -3.24 -12.83
N ALA A 21 -5.85 -2.29 -13.51
CA ALA A 21 -5.58 -2.38 -14.95
C ALA A 21 -4.64 -3.56 -15.28
N THR A 22 -3.58 -3.75 -14.49
CA THR A 22 -2.66 -4.89 -14.67
C THR A 22 -3.35 -6.21 -14.33
N LEU A 23 -4.14 -6.26 -13.26
CA LEU A 23 -4.93 -7.45 -12.93
C LEU A 23 -5.90 -7.81 -14.07
N GLY A 24 -6.64 -6.83 -14.59
CA GLY A 24 -7.55 -7.00 -15.73
C GLY A 24 -6.83 -7.53 -16.97
N PHE A 25 -5.65 -6.98 -17.27
CA PHE A 25 -4.81 -7.48 -18.37
C PHE A 25 -4.38 -8.95 -18.17
N VAL A 26 -3.95 -9.33 -16.96
CA VAL A 26 -3.55 -10.71 -16.64
C VAL A 26 -4.74 -11.65 -16.77
N LEU A 27 -5.92 -11.26 -16.29
CA LEU A 27 -7.13 -12.07 -16.41
C LEU A 27 -7.55 -12.26 -17.87
N GLU A 28 -7.47 -11.22 -18.70
CA GLU A 28 -7.86 -11.29 -20.12
C GLU A 28 -6.85 -12.05 -20.99
N LYS A 29 -5.55 -11.76 -20.84
CA LYS A 29 -4.50 -12.30 -21.73
C LYS A 29 -3.84 -13.57 -21.20
N HIS A 30 -3.93 -13.81 -19.89
CA HIS A 30 -3.26 -14.91 -19.21
C HIS A 30 -4.18 -15.59 -18.18
N GLY A 31 -5.46 -15.78 -18.51
CA GLY A 31 -6.47 -16.34 -17.60
C GLY A 31 -6.17 -17.72 -17.00
N SER A 32 -5.22 -18.48 -17.55
CA SER A 32 -4.73 -19.73 -16.95
C SER A 32 -3.78 -19.52 -15.76
N ARG A 33 -3.22 -18.31 -15.58
CA ARG A 33 -2.30 -17.95 -14.50
C ARG A 33 -3.05 -17.47 -13.25
N LEU A 34 -3.96 -18.29 -12.75
CA LEU A 34 -4.84 -17.94 -11.63
C LEU A 34 -4.07 -17.59 -10.36
N ILE A 35 -2.97 -18.30 -10.06
CA ILE A 35 -2.10 -17.97 -8.92
C ILE A 35 -1.55 -16.55 -9.02
N LEU A 36 -1.09 -16.15 -10.20
CA LEU A 36 -0.57 -14.80 -10.40
C LEU A 36 -1.68 -13.76 -10.19
N ALA A 37 -2.87 -13.99 -10.75
CA ALA A 37 -4.01 -13.09 -10.60
C ALA A 37 -4.43 -12.97 -9.12
N SER A 38 -4.55 -14.09 -8.40
CA SER A 38 -4.88 -14.10 -6.97
C SER A 38 -3.84 -13.35 -6.14
N CYS A 39 -2.55 -13.57 -6.39
CA CYS A 39 -1.48 -12.84 -5.70
C CYS A 39 -1.51 -11.33 -6.02
N LEU A 40 -1.69 -10.95 -7.28
CA LEU A 40 -1.78 -9.54 -7.68
C LEU A 40 -2.98 -8.84 -7.01
N PHE A 41 -4.14 -9.51 -7.00
CA PHE A 41 -5.33 -9.00 -6.34
C PHE A 41 -5.13 -8.84 -4.84
N VAL A 42 -4.67 -9.89 -4.14
CA VAL A 42 -4.51 -9.88 -2.69
C VAL A 42 -3.49 -8.84 -2.23
N MET A 43 -2.34 -8.80 -2.90
CA MET A 43 -1.28 -7.85 -2.56
C MET A 43 -1.65 -6.41 -2.94
N GLY A 44 -2.32 -6.21 -4.08
CA GLY A 44 -2.79 -4.89 -4.49
C GLY A 44 -3.82 -4.34 -3.53
N ASP A 45 -4.81 -5.15 -3.14
CA ASP A 45 -5.81 -4.72 -2.16
C ASP A 45 -5.20 -4.44 -0.78
N MET A 46 -4.18 -5.19 -0.36
CA MET A 46 -3.44 -4.92 0.87
C MET A 46 -2.77 -3.53 0.82
N VAL A 47 -2.13 -3.18 -0.30
CA VAL A 47 -1.52 -1.85 -0.50
C VAL A 47 -2.59 -0.76 -0.54
N ASP A 48 -3.69 -0.99 -1.24
CA ASP A 48 -4.82 -0.06 -1.30
C ASP A 48 -5.45 0.18 0.07
N GLY A 49 -5.49 -0.84 0.94
CA GLY A 49 -5.90 -0.69 2.34
C GLY A 49 -5.16 0.42 3.08
N TRP A 50 -3.89 0.65 2.75
CA TRP A 50 -3.08 1.74 3.29
C TRP A 50 -3.20 3.04 2.47
N GLN A 51 -3.13 2.95 1.14
CA GLN A 51 -2.90 4.09 0.27
C GLN A 51 -4.16 4.74 -0.29
N ASN A 52 -5.24 3.97 -0.48
CA ASN A 52 -6.46 4.47 -1.09
C ASN A 52 -7.13 5.50 -0.16
N ARG A 53 -7.52 6.66 -0.69
CA ARG A 53 -8.05 7.80 0.09
C ARG A 53 -9.56 7.84 0.24
N CYS A 54 -10.26 7.01 -0.53
CA CYS A 54 -11.71 7.08 -0.71
C CYS A 54 -12.46 5.91 -0.05
N ILE A 55 -11.75 4.97 0.57
CA ILE A 55 -12.35 3.78 1.19
C ILE A 55 -12.52 3.94 2.71
N PRO A 56 -13.63 3.43 3.29
CA PRO A 56 -13.88 3.45 4.72
C PRO A 56 -13.02 2.44 5.47
N HIS A 57 -12.84 2.63 6.78
CA HIS A 57 -12.00 1.78 7.63
C HIS A 57 -12.41 0.31 7.64
N ILE A 58 -13.72 0.02 7.56
CA ILE A 58 -14.21 -1.35 7.53
C ILE A 58 -13.75 -2.11 6.27
N THR A 59 -13.67 -1.42 5.13
CA THR A 59 -13.13 -1.98 3.88
C THR A 59 -11.63 -2.23 3.99
N ARG A 60 -10.88 -1.31 4.62
CA ARG A 60 -9.45 -1.48 4.88
C ARG A 60 -9.16 -2.71 5.75
N ILE A 61 -9.95 -2.90 6.81
CA ILE A 61 -9.85 -4.09 7.67
C ILE A 61 -10.09 -5.36 6.85
N ARG A 62 -11.13 -5.38 6.01
CA ARG A 62 -11.39 -6.54 5.14
C ARG A 62 -10.21 -6.88 4.23
N MET A 63 -9.66 -5.86 3.55
CA MET A 63 -8.54 -6.02 2.63
C MET A 63 -7.29 -6.56 3.35
N ALA A 64 -6.94 -5.97 4.51
CA ALA A 64 -5.81 -6.43 5.33
C ALA A 64 -6.01 -7.86 5.85
N LEU A 65 -7.18 -8.17 6.41
CA LEU A 65 -7.46 -9.50 6.94
C LEU A 65 -7.48 -10.56 5.85
N ARG A 66 -8.01 -10.25 4.66
CA ARG A 66 -8.00 -11.20 3.54
C ARG A 66 -6.57 -11.52 3.11
N ALA A 67 -5.72 -10.50 3.00
CA ALA A 67 -4.32 -10.72 2.67
C ALA A 67 -3.59 -11.54 3.74
N ARG A 68 -3.84 -11.24 5.01
CA ARG A 68 -3.30 -11.99 6.13
C ARG A 68 -3.72 -13.46 6.10
N PHE A 69 -5.01 -13.74 5.97
CA PHE A 69 -5.54 -15.11 5.94
C PHE A 69 -5.05 -15.88 4.71
N PHE A 70 -5.01 -15.23 3.55
CA PHE A 70 -4.46 -15.80 2.32
C PHE A 70 -3.00 -16.24 2.51
N LEU A 71 -2.15 -15.35 3.05
CA LEU A 71 -0.74 -15.64 3.30
C LEU A 71 -0.56 -16.78 4.33
N MET A 72 -1.35 -16.78 5.40
CA MET A 72 -1.30 -17.82 6.42
C MET A 72 -1.72 -19.18 5.87
N ALA A 73 -2.82 -19.25 5.13
CA ALA A 73 -3.34 -20.48 4.56
C ALA A 73 -2.41 -21.01 3.45
N TRP A 74 -1.85 -20.14 2.60
CA TRP A 74 -0.82 -20.53 1.64
C TRP A 74 0.42 -21.12 2.35
N ARG A 75 0.90 -20.46 3.41
CA ARG A 75 2.02 -20.99 4.21
C ARG A 75 1.71 -22.34 4.83
N ALA A 76 0.51 -22.51 5.38
CA ALA A 76 0.05 -23.76 5.98
C ALA A 76 -0.01 -24.90 4.95
N HIS A 77 -0.52 -24.61 3.75
CA HIS A 77 -0.55 -25.57 2.65
C HIS A 77 0.86 -26.03 2.25
N VAL A 78 1.82 -25.11 2.12
CA VAL A 78 3.22 -25.45 1.81
C VAL A 78 3.82 -26.35 2.88
N LEU A 79 3.57 -26.07 4.16
CA LEU A 79 4.06 -26.89 5.27
C LEU A 79 3.41 -28.27 5.35
N ALA A 80 2.15 -28.39 4.94
CA ALA A 80 1.42 -29.66 4.94
C ALA A 80 1.83 -30.59 3.79
N HIS A 81 2.41 -30.05 2.71
CA HIS A 81 2.75 -30.82 1.52
C HIS A 81 4.12 -31.52 1.66
N PRO A 82 4.21 -32.86 1.58
CA PRO A 82 5.44 -33.61 1.88
C PRO A 82 6.65 -33.27 1.00
N GLN A 83 6.42 -32.69 -0.17
CA GLN A 83 7.44 -32.39 -1.17
C GLN A 83 7.77 -30.89 -1.26
N TYR A 84 7.09 -30.05 -0.49
CA TYR A 84 7.30 -28.60 -0.55
C TYR A 84 8.18 -28.13 0.60
N SER A 85 8.73 -26.94 0.40
CA SER A 85 9.60 -26.24 1.33
C SER A 85 9.26 -24.76 1.28
N LEU A 86 9.41 -24.06 2.40
CA LEU A 86 9.14 -22.62 2.45
C LEU A 86 10.19 -21.83 1.65
N GLU A 87 11.36 -22.42 1.43
CA GLU A 87 12.49 -21.80 0.75
C GLU A 87 12.30 -21.76 -0.78
N VAL A 88 11.45 -22.62 -1.34
CA VAL A 88 11.27 -22.76 -2.79
C VAL A 88 9.83 -22.45 -3.24
N GLN A 89 8.82 -22.92 -2.50
CA GLN A 89 7.40 -22.81 -2.92
C GLN A 89 6.63 -21.69 -2.19
N PHE A 90 7.32 -20.87 -1.42
CA PHE A 90 6.72 -19.76 -0.69
C PHE A 90 7.52 -18.48 -0.88
N ILE A 91 6.91 -17.33 -0.57
CA ILE A 91 7.62 -16.06 -0.51
C ILE A 91 8.72 -16.10 0.56
N SER A 92 9.72 -15.22 0.44
CA SER A 92 10.78 -15.15 1.44
C SER A 92 10.20 -14.91 2.84
N ARG A 93 10.90 -15.43 3.86
CA ARG A 93 10.52 -15.22 5.26
C ARG A 93 10.34 -13.74 5.56
N GLU A 94 11.26 -12.90 5.10
CA GLU A 94 11.22 -11.45 5.28
C GLU A 94 9.96 -10.84 4.66
N SER A 95 9.57 -11.28 3.45
CA SER A 95 8.36 -10.78 2.80
C SER A 95 7.11 -11.20 3.58
N PHE A 96 7.06 -12.45 4.04
CA PHE A 96 5.94 -12.94 4.85
C PHE A 96 5.80 -12.16 6.17
N ASP A 97 6.91 -11.96 6.88
CA ASP A 97 6.91 -11.23 8.15
C ASP A 97 6.49 -9.77 7.93
N ILE A 98 6.99 -9.11 6.87
CA ILE A 98 6.61 -7.74 6.53
C ILE A 98 5.13 -7.65 6.16
N PHE A 99 4.62 -8.51 5.27
CA PHE A 99 3.24 -8.41 4.82
C PHE A 99 2.24 -8.74 5.92
N THR A 100 2.53 -9.74 6.76
CA THR A 100 1.68 -10.03 7.93
C THR A 100 1.72 -8.89 8.95
N PHE A 101 2.89 -8.32 9.22
CA PHE A 101 3.01 -7.13 10.06
C PHE A 101 2.21 -5.95 9.52
N VAL A 102 2.31 -5.65 8.22
CA VAL A 102 1.57 -4.55 7.57
C VAL A 102 0.06 -4.77 7.64
N CYS A 103 -0.42 -6.00 7.55
CA CYS A 103 -1.85 -6.31 7.77
C CYS A 103 -2.27 -6.03 9.22
N ASP A 104 -1.51 -6.56 10.19
CA ASP A 104 -1.81 -6.44 11.61
C ASP A 104 -1.71 -5.00 12.10
N ALA A 105 -0.71 -4.26 11.62
CA ALA A 105 -0.49 -2.86 11.94
C ALA A 105 -1.65 -1.98 11.47
N LEU A 106 -2.24 -2.24 10.30
CA LEU A 106 -3.37 -1.44 9.81
C LEU A 106 -4.60 -1.60 10.70
N VAL A 107 -4.94 -2.86 11.03
CA VAL A 107 -6.09 -3.17 11.89
C VAL A 107 -5.87 -2.58 13.29
N LEU A 108 -4.67 -2.78 13.85
CA LEU A 108 -4.32 -2.23 15.16
C LEU A 108 -4.37 -0.71 15.18
N LEU A 109 -3.90 -0.05 14.12
CA LEU A 109 -3.93 1.40 13.98
C LEU A 109 -5.37 1.94 13.97
N ILE A 110 -6.26 1.29 13.19
CA ILE A 110 -7.68 1.65 13.13
C ILE A 110 -8.34 1.50 14.51
N VAL A 111 -8.13 0.36 15.18
CA VAL A 111 -8.68 0.09 16.53
C VAL A 111 -8.14 1.10 17.55
N THR A 112 -6.85 1.43 17.47
CA THR A 112 -6.22 2.42 18.35
C THR A 112 -6.84 3.80 18.16
N TYR A 113 -7.06 4.25 16.93
CA TYR A 113 -7.72 5.52 16.68
C TYR A 113 -9.18 5.52 17.15
N CYS A 114 -9.93 4.45 16.90
CA CYS A 114 -11.30 4.29 17.39
C CYS A 114 -11.37 4.45 18.92
N ASN A 115 -10.46 3.80 19.65
CA ASN A 115 -10.50 3.76 21.11
C ASN A 115 -9.95 5.03 21.78
N TYR A 116 -8.90 5.63 21.22
CA TYR A 116 -8.16 6.71 21.90
C TYR A 116 -8.30 8.08 21.22
N PHE A 117 -8.63 8.12 19.93
CA PHE A 117 -8.70 9.35 19.13
C PHE A 117 -9.97 9.44 18.26
N PRO A 118 -11.18 9.09 18.74
CA PRO A 118 -12.37 8.94 17.90
C PRO A 118 -12.84 10.21 17.19
N ARG A 119 -12.37 11.39 17.64
CA ARG A 119 -12.71 12.69 17.05
C ARG A 119 -11.82 13.08 15.86
N TYR A 120 -10.72 12.36 15.64
CA TYR A 120 -9.76 12.66 14.59
C TYR A 120 -9.88 11.64 13.46
N PRO A 121 -10.06 12.05 12.20
CA PRO A 121 -10.06 11.11 11.09
C PRO A 121 -8.71 10.42 11.00
N LEU A 122 -8.72 9.12 10.73
CA LEU A 122 -7.49 8.38 10.43
C LEU A 122 -7.22 8.44 8.93
N LEU A 123 -5.99 8.85 8.59
CA LEU A 123 -5.49 8.95 7.21
C LEU A 123 -4.30 7.98 7.07
N PRO A 124 -4.50 6.67 6.80
CA PRO A 124 -3.43 5.67 6.90
C PRO A 124 -2.22 5.94 6.00
N TRP A 125 -2.42 6.56 4.85
CA TRP A 125 -1.35 6.93 3.92
C TRP A 125 -0.39 7.98 4.48
N LEU A 126 -0.78 8.72 5.53
CA LEU A 126 0.09 9.68 6.22
C LEU A 126 1.01 9.02 7.26
N HIS A 127 0.84 7.73 7.53
CA HIS A 127 1.63 6.98 8.52
C HIS A 127 2.81 6.24 7.88
N SER A 128 3.29 6.74 6.74
CA SER A 128 4.45 6.23 6.00
C SER A 128 5.67 7.15 6.11
N THR A 129 6.82 6.69 5.60
CA THR A 129 8.04 7.51 5.48
C THR A 129 8.08 8.35 4.20
N GLU A 130 7.08 8.24 3.33
CA GLU A 130 7.01 8.92 2.04
C GLU A 130 7.20 10.45 2.15
N PRO A 131 6.64 11.17 3.15
CA PRO A 131 6.92 12.61 3.30
C PRO A 131 8.38 12.91 3.55
N CYS A 132 9.07 12.06 4.33
CA CYS A 132 10.49 12.22 4.62
C CYS A 132 11.32 12.01 3.36
N GLU A 133 11.00 10.97 2.58
CA GLU A 133 11.64 10.70 1.29
C GLU A 133 11.43 11.85 0.31
N HIS A 134 10.25 12.47 0.31
CA HIS A 134 9.95 13.64 -0.49
C HIS A 134 10.81 14.85 -0.10
N VAL A 135 10.96 15.11 1.21
CA VAL A 135 11.84 16.17 1.72
C VAL A 135 13.28 15.93 1.24
N PHE A 136 13.78 14.70 1.39
CA PHE A 136 15.13 14.35 0.91
C PHE A 136 15.26 14.48 -0.61
N GLY A 137 14.22 14.13 -1.37
CA GLY A 137 14.16 14.33 -2.81
C GLY A 137 14.27 15.80 -3.22
N CYS A 138 13.49 16.68 -2.56
CA CYS A 138 13.58 18.12 -2.75
C CYS A 138 14.98 18.65 -2.40
N MET A 139 15.60 18.14 -1.34
CA MET A 139 16.94 18.54 -0.96
C MET A 139 18.00 18.13 -1.98
N ARG A 140 17.90 16.91 -2.54
CA ARG A 140 18.83 16.45 -3.58
C ARG A 140 18.75 17.28 -4.86
N GLN A 141 17.63 17.98 -5.10
CA GLN A 141 17.52 18.98 -6.19
C GLN A 141 18.30 20.26 -5.89
N LEU A 142 18.47 20.63 -4.61
CA LEU A 142 19.27 21.79 -4.19
C LEU A 142 20.76 21.45 -4.11
N LYS A 143 21.10 20.32 -3.49
CA LYS A 143 22.46 19.78 -3.37
C LYS A 143 22.40 18.26 -3.29
N ARG A 144 23.02 17.56 -4.24
CA ARG A 144 22.95 16.09 -4.35
C ARG A 144 23.48 15.38 -3.09
N ASP A 145 24.66 15.78 -2.62
CA ASP A 145 25.33 15.19 -1.46
C ASP A 145 25.35 16.22 -0.32
N PHE A 146 24.18 16.45 0.28
CA PHE A 146 24.01 17.39 1.38
C PHE A 146 24.41 16.76 2.73
N ASP A 147 25.00 17.56 3.61
CA ASP A 147 25.25 17.20 5.00
C ASP A 147 24.21 17.80 5.95
N ILE A 148 24.38 17.60 7.26
CA ILE A 148 23.44 18.11 8.27
C ILE A 148 23.44 19.64 8.31
N ALA A 149 24.58 20.30 8.08
CA ALA A 149 24.63 21.75 8.06
C ALA A 149 23.84 22.29 6.87
N ASP A 150 24.02 21.71 5.68
CA ASP A 150 23.21 22.02 4.50
C ASP A 150 21.72 21.85 4.77
N PHE A 151 21.32 20.76 5.46
CA PHE A 151 19.93 20.54 5.85
C PHE A 151 19.38 21.71 6.65
N LEU A 152 20.08 22.10 7.73
CA LEU A 152 19.67 23.20 8.61
C LEU A 152 19.60 24.54 7.86
N TYR A 153 20.57 24.80 6.97
CA TYR A 153 20.57 26.01 6.13
C TYR A 153 19.44 26.01 5.09
N PHE A 154 19.01 24.84 4.63
CA PHE A 154 17.94 24.73 3.65
C PHE A 154 16.54 24.72 4.25
N ILE A 155 16.35 24.53 5.56
CA ILE A 155 15.01 24.52 6.20
C ILE A 155 14.12 25.69 5.73
N PRO A 156 14.54 26.96 5.77
CA PRO A 156 13.68 28.06 5.32
C PRO A 156 13.31 27.96 3.84
N LYS A 157 14.25 27.51 3.00
CA LYS A 157 14.02 27.31 1.56
C LYS A 157 13.10 26.12 1.29
N LEU A 158 13.24 25.04 2.07
CA LEU A 158 12.37 23.87 1.98
C LEU A 158 10.94 24.24 2.36
N ILE A 159 10.74 25.00 3.46
CA ILE A 159 9.42 25.48 3.86
C ILE A 159 8.79 26.29 2.71
N ILE A 160 9.49 27.27 2.14
CA ILE A 160 8.98 28.09 1.04
C ILE A 160 8.74 27.26 -0.22
N HIS A 161 9.66 26.38 -0.59
CA HIS A 161 9.57 25.55 -1.79
C HIS A 161 8.42 24.57 -1.72
N LEU A 162 8.27 23.91 -0.57
CA LEU A 162 7.13 23.06 -0.28
C LEU A 162 5.86 23.91 -0.35
N SER A 163 5.75 25.00 0.43
CA SER A 163 4.60 25.92 0.40
C SER A 163 4.24 26.48 -0.99
N GLY A 164 5.23 26.76 -1.85
CA GLY A 164 5.03 27.29 -3.21
C GLY A 164 4.69 26.23 -4.25
N LYS A 165 5.30 25.03 -4.18
CA LYS A 165 4.92 23.87 -5.00
C LYS A 165 3.56 23.27 -4.60
N PHE A 166 3.02 23.67 -3.45
CA PHE A 166 1.64 23.38 -3.04
C PHE A 166 0.60 24.33 -3.65
N GLY A 167 1.01 25.30 -4.49
CA GLY A 167 0.11 25.95 -5.44
C GLY A 167 -0.23 25.00 -6.59
N VAL A 168 -1.43 25.15 -7.16
CA VAL A 168 -1.95 24.31 -8.27
C VAL A 168 -0.92 24.24 -9.41
N LEU A 169 -0.20 23.11 -9.51
CA LEU A 169 0.70 22.84 -10.63
C LEU A 169 -0.13 22.75 -11.91
N SER A 170 0.38 23.33 -12.99
CA SER A 170 -0.21 23.18 -14.32
C SER A 170 -0.16 21.71 -14.78
N PRO A 171 -1.03 21.29 -15.71
CA PRO A 171 -1.03 19.91 -16.23
C PRO A 171 0.33 19.44 -16.77
N GLU A 172 1.09 20.32 -17.43
CA GLU A 172 2.43 20.02 -17.97
C GLU A 172 3.48 19.81 -16.86
N GLU A 173 3.39 20.55 -15.76
CA GLU A 173 4.27 20.39 -14.60
C GLU A 173 3.95 19.09 -13.84
N LYS A 174 2.68 18.67 -13.81
CA LYS A 174 2.25 17.37 -13.26
C LYS A 174 2.83 16.22 -14.07
N GLU A 175 2.79 16.26 -15.40
CA GLU A 175 3.37 15.20 -16.25
C GLU A 175 4.90 15.09 -16.09
N ASN A 176 5.62 16.21 -16.02
CA ASN A 176 7.08 16.21 -15.82
C ASN A 176 7.50 15.77 -14.41
N ALA A 177 6.77 16.16 -13.36
CA ALA A 177 6.95 15.62 -12.02
C ALA A 177 6.62 14.11 -11.96
N THR A 178 5.69 13.67 -12.81
CA THR A 178 5.38 12.25 -13.03
C THR A 178 6.49 11.53 -13.81
N ALA A 179 7.30 12.20 -14.62
CA ALA A 179 8.48 11.56 -15.23
C ALA A 179 9.68 11.45 -14.27
N ALA A 180 9.74 12.31 -13.24
CA ALA A 180 10.86 12.42 -12.30
C ALA A 180 10.68 11.68 -10.95
N GLY A 181 9.60 10.92 -10.79
CA GLY A 181 9.35 10.10 -9.59
C GLY A 181 8.62 10.79 -8.43
N TYR A 182 8.49 12.13 -8.42
CA TYR A 182 7.84 12.86 -7.33
C TYR A 182 6.40 13.27 -7.70
N HIS A 183 5.39 12.50 -7.25
CA HIS A 183 3.98 12.84 -7.50
C HIS A 183 3.45 13.63 -6.30
N HIS A 184 3.00 14.86 -6.54
CA HIS A 184 2.57 15.78 -5.48
C HIS A 184 1.08 15.59 -5.11
N THR A 185 0.62 14.36 -4.87
CA THR A 185 -0.75 14.12 -4.40
C THR A 185 -0.93 14.36 -2.91
N TYR A 186 0.15 14.51 -2.14
CA TYR A 186 0.10 14.45 -0.67
C TYR A 186 -0.78 15.52 0.00
N PHE A 187 -0.86 16.72 -0.59
CA PHE A 187 -1.66 17.84 -0.07
C PHE A 187 -2.83 18.23 -0.99
N ASP A 188 -3.07 17.45 -2.05
CA ASP A 188 -4.35 17.54 -2.74
C ASP A 188 -5.40 16.88 -1.85
N THR A 189 -6.15 17.70 -1.14
CA THR A 189 -7.23 17.29 -0.23
C THR A 189 -8.60 17.48 -0.86
N SER A 190 -8.68 17.81 -2.15
CA SER A 190 -9.93 18.16 -2.82
C SER A 190 -10.89 16.97 -2.94
N ASP A 191 -10.38 15.75 -2.85
CA ASP A 191 -11.10 14.48 -3.01
C ASP A 191 -11.27 13.68 -1.70
N ILE A 192 -10.84 14.22 -0.55
CA ILE A 192 -10.84 13.50 0.73
C ILE A 192 -12.16 13.69 1.50
N ASP A 193 -12.89 12.60 1.72
CA ASP A 193 -14.06 12.55 2.59
C ASP A 193 -13.65 12.30 4.05
N LEU A 194 -13.35 13.38 4.77
CA LEU A 194 -12.95 13.31 6.19
C LEU A 194 -14.03 12.71 7.10
N PRO A 195 -15.34 13.01 6.95
CA PRO A 195 -16.40 12.34 7.72
C PRO A 195 -16.37 10.81 7.62
N VAL A 196 -16.20 10.25 6.42
CA VAL A 196 -16.08 8.80 6.23
C VAL A 196 -14.86 8.23 6.98
N LEU A 197 -13.75 8.97 6.99
CA LEU A 197 -12.50 8.59 7.66
C LEU A 197 -12.51 8.83 9.18
N ALA A 198 -13.58 9.43 9.71
CA ALA A 198 -13.87 9.54 11.13
C ALA A 198 -15.00 8.58 11.57
N THR A 199 -15.47 7.70 10.67
CA THR A 199 -16.47 6.68 10.99
C THR A 199 -15.79 5.38 11.38
N TRP A 200 -16.10 4.87 12.57
CA TRP A 200 -15.42 3.72 13.15
C TRP A 200 -16.28 2.46 13.10
N PRO A 201 -15.68 1.31 12.78
CA PRO A 201 -16.39 0.03 12.84
C PRO A 201 -16.59 -0.40 14.30
N THR A 202 -17.70 -1.10 14.56
CA THR A 202 -17.93 -1.76 15.85
C THR A 202 -17.23 -3.12 15.91
N ASP A 203 -17.08 -3.69 17.11
CA ASP A 203 -16.51 -5.03 17.27
C ASP A 203 -17.29 -6.09 16.47
N SER A 204 -18.62 -5.97 16.41
CA SER A 204 -19.47 -6.87 15.61
C SER A 204 -19.22 -6.70 14.11
N ASP A 205 -18.95 -5.48 13.64
CA ASP A 205 -18.60 -5.24 12.23
C ASP A 205 -17.25 -5.87 11.91
N ILE A 206 -16.27 -5.73 12.81
CA ILE A 206 -14.94 -6.32 12.66
C ILE A 206 -15.03 -7.85 12.64
N GLU A 207 -15.81 -8.45 13.53
CA GLU A 207 -16.01 -9.91 13.56
C GLU A 207 -16.66 -10.41 12.26
N SER A 208 -17.72 -9.75 11.80
CA SER A 208 -18.40 -10.08 10.55
C SER A 208 -17.46 -9.97 9.35
N VAL A 209 -16.68 -8.90 9.28
CA VAL A 209 -15.72 -8.68 8.20
C VAL A 209 -14.54 -9.64 8.27
N SER A 210 -14.09 -10.03 9.46
CA SER A 210 -13.05 -11.04 9.63
C SER A 210 -13.51 -12.38 9.06
N LEU A 211 -14.76 -12.79 9.34
CA LEU A 211 -15.31 -14.03 8.78
C LEU A 211 -15.41 -13.97 7.25
N ALA A 212 -15.92 -12.85 6.71
CA ALA A 212 -16.00 -12.65 5.26
C ALA A 212 -14.62 -12.67 4.60
N ALA A 213 -13.62 -12.00 5.19
CA ALA A 213 -12.26 -11.98 4.69
C ALA A 213 -11.60 -13.37 4.68
N ALA A 214 -11.88 -14.20 5.69
CA ALA A 214 -11.40 -15.58 5.74
C ALA A 214 -12.04 -16.43 4.63
N GLN A 215 -13.35 -16.30 4.42
CA GLN A 215 -14.07 -16.98 3.34
C GLN A 215 -13.57 -16.54 1.96
N GLU A 216 -13.34 -15.24 1.75
CA GLU A 216 -12.76 -14.71 0.51
C GLU A 216 -11.35 -15.28 0.26
N ALA A 217 -10.51 -15.35 1.29
CA ALA A 217 -9.17 -15.93 1.18
C ALA A 217 -9.22 -17.42 0.82
N GLU A 218 -10.10 -18.19 1.46
CA GLU A 218 -10.34 -19.61 1.16
C GLU A 218 -10.82 -19.81 -0.28
N GLN A 219 -11.78 -18.99 -0.73
CA GLN A 219 -12.27 -19.03 -2.11
C GLN A 219 -11.15 -18.76 -3.11
N LEU A 220 -10.33 -17.73 -2.89
CA LEU A 220 -9.20 -17.40 -3.76
C LEU A 220 -8.16 -18.53 -3.83
N LEU A 221 -7.93 -19.21 -2.72
CA LEU A 221 -6.99 -20.34 -2.63
C LEU A 221 -7.57 -21.61 -3.29
N SER A 222 -8.85 -21.89 -3.11
CA SER A 222 -9.51 -23.05 -3.71
C SER A 222 -9.47 -23.00 -5.24
N VAL A 223 -9.61 -21.81 -5.84
CA VAL A 223 -9.51 -21.57 -7.29
C VAL A 223 -8.14 -21.94 -7.84
N VAL A 224 -7.09 -21.90 -7.01
CA VAL A 224 -5.72 -22.26 -7.39
C VAL A 224 -5.30 -23.66 -6.92
N GLY A 225 -6.25 -24.45 -6.40
CA GLY A 225 -6.00 -25.82 -5.94
C GLY A 225 -5.36 -25.91 -4.56
N ILE A 226 -5.43 -24.84 -3.77
CA ILE A 226 -4.97 -24.81 -2.38
C ILE A 226 -6.21 -24.89 -1.48
N ALA A 227 -6.37 -26.03 -0.80
CA ALA A 227 -7.43 -26.30 0.18
C ALA A 227 -6.80 -26.65 1.53
#